data_AF-A0A2V2RP12-F1
#
_entry.id   AF-A0A2V2RP12-F1
#
_cell.length_a   1.000
_cell.length_b   1.000
_cell.length_c   1.000
_cell.angle_alpha   90.00
_cell.angle_beta   90.00
_cell.angle_gamma   90.00
#
_symmetry.space_group_name_H-M   'P 1'
#
loop_
_entity.id
_entity.type
_entity.pdbx_description
1 polymer ?
#
loop_
_entity_poly.entity_id
_entity_poly.type
_entity_poly.pdbx_seq_one_letter_code
_entity_poly.pdbx_strand_id
1 'polypeptide(L)'
;MKNKLFITGVLVVLISSTIGGIVASKVLTNDQVVSDQMKNYTSLMAAIEDNYVEKVNTQKVVVGSINGLLRALDPHSNFLDEEAFSSLQEEQHGSFYGLGITIQSINGILTVISP
;
A
#
# COMPACT_ATOMS: atom_id res chain seq x y z
N MET A 1 -58.16 -23.13 7.38
CA MET A 1 -56.79 -23.00 7.94
C MET A 1 -55.69 -23.01 6.86
N LYS A 2 -55.91 -23.57 5.66
CA LYS A 2 -54.88 -23.68 4.60
C LYS A 2 -54.42 -22.33 4.00
N ASN A 3 -55.29 -21.33 3.91
CA ASN A 3 -54.95 -20.03 3.31
C ASN A 3 -54.04 -19.16 4.20
N LYS A 4 -54.09 -19.34 5.54
CA LYS A 4 -53.22 -18.59 6.46
C LYS A 4 -51.76 -19.02 6.34
N LEU A 5 -51.51 -20.31 6.05
CA LEU A 5 -50.16 -20.86 5.85
C LEU A 5 -49.51 -20.37 4.55
N PHE A 6 -50.32 -20.19 3.50
CA PHE A 6 -49.86 -19.66 2.22
C PHE A 6 -49.49 -18.17 2.33
N ILE A 7 -50.30 -17.38 3.04
CA ILE A 7 -50.05 -15.95 3.28
C ILE A 7 -48.76 -15.73 4.09
N THR A 8 -48.49 -16.53 5.11
CA THR A 8 -47.25 -16.43 5.89
C THR A 8 -46.00 -16.79 5.09
N GLY A 9 -46.10 -17.75 4.17
CA GLY A 9 -44.97 -18.13 3.29
C GLY A 9 -44.57 -17.02 2.33
N VAL A 10 -45.54 -16.36 1.70
CA VAL A 10 -45.30 -15.23 0.79
C VAL A 10 -44.69 -14.04 1.53
N LEU A 11 -45.13 -13.78 2.76
CA LEU A 11 -44.60 -12.68 3.58
C LEU A 11 -43.13 -12.89 3.96
N VAL A 12 -42.71 -14.12 4.28
CA VAL A 12 -41.31 -14.45 4.59
C VAL A 12 -40.39 -14.29 3.38
N VAL A 13 -40.86 -14.66 2.18
CA VAL A 13 -40.09 -14.50 0.94
C VAL A 13 -39.93 -13.02 0.55
N LEU A 14 -40.97 -12.20 0.77
CA LEU A 14 -40.88 -10.76 0.55
C LEU A 14 -39.91 -10.09 1.54
N ILE A 15 -39.94 -10.49 2.81
CA ILE A 15 -39.03 -9.96 3.83
C ILE A 15 -37.59 -10.39 3.55
N SER A 16 -37.33 -11.64 3.15
CA SER A 16 -35.97 -12.10 2.81
C SER A 16 -35.41 -11.42 1.56
N SER A 17 -36.24 -11.15 0.55
CA SER A 17 -35.83 -10.43 -0.66
C SER A 17 -35.43 -8.98 -0.36
N THR A 18 -36.20 -8.27 0.46
CA THR A 18 -35.90 -6.88 0.83
C THR A 18 -34.64 -6.77 1.70
N ILE A 19 -34.45 -7.68 2.67
CA ILE A 19 -33.25 -7.70 3.51
C ILE A 19 -32.00 -8.07 2.69
N GLY A 20 -32.12 -9.05 1.78
CA GLY A 20 -31.05 -9.45 0.87
C GLY A 20 -30.59 -8.30 -0.04
N GLY A 21 -31.55 -7.52 -0.57
CA GLY A 21 -31.25 -6.35 -1.40
C GLY A 21 -30.50 -5.23 -0.65
N ILE A 22 -30.85 -4.95 0.60
CA ILE A 22 -30.20 -3.90 1.40
C ILE A 22 -28.76 -4.31 1.78
N VAL A 23 -28.54 -5.57 2.14
CA VAL A 23 -27.20 -6.09 2.47
C VAL A 23 -26.30 -6.14 1.23
N ALA A 24 -26.83 -6.59 0.09
CA ALA A 24 -26.09 -6.61 -1.18
C ALA A 24 -25.68 -5.20 -1.64
N SER A 25 -26.56 -4.21 -1.48
CA SER A 25 -26.27 -2.82 -1.88
C SER A 25 -25.13 -2.20 -1.07
N LYS A 26 -25.03 -2.52 0.23
CA LYS A 26 -23.91 -2.05 1.08
C LYS A 26 -22.56 -2.64 0.70
N VAL A 27 -22.54 -3.88 0.22
CA VAL A 27 -21.33 -4.55 -0.25
C VAL A 27 -20.83 -3.91 -1.55
N LEU A 28 -21.74 -3.62 -2.49
CA LEU A 28 -21.40 -2.99 -3.77
C LEU A 28 -20.85 -1.57 -3.61
N THR A 29 -21.28 -0.81 -2.60
CA THR A 29 -20.79 0.56 -2.37
C THR A 29 -19.35 0.63 -1.85
N ASN A 30 -18.87 -0.38 -1.13
CA ASN A 30 -17.50 -0.36 -0.59
C ASN A 30 -16.45 -0.55 -1.70
N ASP A 31 -16.72 -1.44 -2.65
CA ASP A 31 -15.85 -1.65 -3.82
C ASP A 31 -15.81 -0.41 -4.74
N GLN A 32 -16.91 0.34 -4.83
CA GLN A 32 -16.96 1.56 -5.64
C GLN A 32 -16.02 2.65 -5.10
N VAL A 33 -15.96 2.85 -3.78
CA VAL A 33 -15.09 3.88 -3.18
C VAL A 33 -13.60 3.57 -3.44
N VAL A 34 -13.19 2.31 -3.26
CA VAL A 34 -11.81 1.89 -3.53
C VAL A 34 -11.50 2.01 -5.03
N SER A 35 -12.43 1.64 -5.90
CA SER A 35 -12.26 1.76 -7.36
C SER A 35 -12.07 3.22 -7.79
N ASP A 36 -12.84 4.15 -7.25
CA ASP A 36 -12.78 5.57 -7.64
C ASP A 36 -11.49 6.23 -7.14
N GLN A 37 -11.01 5.89 -5.94
CA GLN A 37 -9.71 6.35 -5.44
C GLN A 37 -8.56 5.86 -6.31
N MET A 38 -8.60 4.60 -6.77
CA MET A 38 -7.58 4.06 -7.68
C MET A 38 -7.59 4.75 -9.04
N LYS A 39 -8.77 5.05 -9.61
CA LYS A 39 -8.88 5.82 -10.87
C LYS A 39 -8.25 7.21 -10.73
N ASN A 40 -8.51 7.90 -9.63
CA ASN A 40 -7.93 9.22 -9.36
C ASN A 40 -6.40 9.13 -9.26
N TYR A 41 -5.89 8.10 -8.57
CA TYR A 41 -4.45 7.87 -8.46
C TYR A 41 -3.79 7.60 -9.83
N THR A 42 -4.38 6.73 -10.65
CA THR A 42 -3.88 6.46 -12.01
C THR A 42 -3.90 7.72 -12.88
N SER A 43 -4.97 8.53 -12.79
CA SER A 43 -5.09 9.78 -13.54
C SER A 43 -4.02 10.81 -13.12
N LEU A 44 -3.72 10.89 -11.83
CA LEU A 44 -2.64 11.73 -11.31
C LEU A 44 -1.28 11.27 -11.83
N MET A 45 -1.02 9.95 -11.82
CA MET A 45 0.23 9.41 -12.36
C MET A 45 0.41 9.72 -13.85
N ALA A 46 -0.64 9.54 -14.66
CA ALA A 46 -0.62 9.90 -16.07
C ALA A 46 -0.36 11.41 -16.28
N ALA A 47 -1.02 12.26 -15.48
CA ALA A 47 -0.80 13.70 -15.55
C ALA A 47 0.65 14.08 -15.20
N ILE A 48 1.27 13.41 -14.22
CA ILE A 48 2.68 13.64 -13.88
C ILE A 48 3.59 13.20 -15.04
N GLU A 49 3.36 12.03 -15.62
CA GLU A 49 4.16 11.53 -16.74
C GLU A 49 4.08 12.44 -17.97
N ASP A 50 2.90 12.95 -18.29
CA ASP A 50 2.66 13.79 -19.48
C ASP A 50 3.12 15.25 -19.32
N ASN A 51 3.05 15.81 -18.11
CA ASN A 51 3.26 17.24 -17.87
C ASN A 51 4.58 17.57 -17.17
N TYR A 52 5.35 16.58 -16.72
CA TYR A 52 6.63 16.83 -16.08
C TYR A 52 7.71 17.21 -17.09
N VAL A 53 8.59 18.12 -16.69
CA VAL A 53 9.62 18.72 -17.56
C VAL A 53 10.69 17.72 -18.03
N GLU A 54 10.89 16.65 -17.26
CA GLU A 54 11.89 15.60 -17.50
C GLU A 54 11.25 14.21 -17.61
N LYS A 55 12.00 13.24 -18.14
CA LYS A 55 11.54 11.85 -18.19
C LYS A 55 11.38 11.30 -16.77
N VAL A 56 10.14 11.00 -16.41
CA VAL A 56 9.80 10.45 -15.10
C VAL A 56 10.14 8.96 -15.05
N ASN A 57 10.75 8.53 -13.93
CA ASN A 57 10.90 7.11 -13.62
C ASN A 57 9.68 6.65 -12.81
N THR A 58 8.73 5.99 -13.47
CA THR A 58 7.47 5.54 -12.85
C THR A 58 7.69 4.67 -11.62
N GLN A 59 8.71 3.80 -11.64
CA GLN A 59 9.04 2.93 -10.51
C GLN A 59 9.40 3.75 -9.26
N LYS A 60 10.23 4.79 -9.42
CA LYS A 60 10.61 5.68 -8.31
C LYS A 60 9.43 6.47 -7.77
N VAL A 61 8.53 6.93 -8.64
CA VAL A 61 7.33 7.66 -8.20
C VAL A 61 6.38 6.76 -7.41
N VAL A 62 6.20 5.50 -7.83
CA VAL A 62 5.38 4.52 -7.10
C VAL A 62 5.98 4.21 -5.73
N VAL A 63 7.27 3.92 -5.65
CA VAL A 63 7.94 3.67 -4.36
C VAL A 63 7.86 4.90 -3.45
N GLY A 64 8.02 6.10 -4.02
CA GLY A 64 7.87 7.36 -3.31
C GLY A 64 6.45 7.60 -2.79
N SER A 65 5.42 7.26 -3.57
CA SER A 65 4.02 7.42 -3.17
C SER A 65 3.63 6.45 -2.06
N ILE A 66 4.10 5.19 -2.11
CA ILE A 66 3.90 4.21 -1.03
C ILE A 66 4.50 4.74 0.27
N ASN A 67 5.74 5.23 0.24
CA ASN A 67 6.37 5.82 1.42
C ASN A 67 5.62 7.05 1.94
N GLY A 68 5.08 7.90 1.06
CA GLY A 68 4.23 9.02 1.44
C GLY A 68 2.93 8.60 2.12
N LEU A 69 2.26 7.57 1.56
CA LEU A 69 1.04 6.99 2.14
C LEU A 69 1.29 6.38 3.52
N LEU A 70 2.38 5.64 3.70
CA LEU A 70 2.74 5.03 4.98
C LEU A 70 3.08 6.07 6.05
N ARG A 71 3.82 7.14 5.69
CA ARG A 71 4.09 8.25 6.61
C ARG A 71 2.83 8.98 7.05
N ALA A 72 1.81 9.05 6.19
CA ALA A 72 0.51 9.63 6.54
C ALA A 72 -0.29 8.76 7.52
N LEU A 73 -0.04 7.44 7.52
CA LEU A 73 -0.67 6.51 8.45
C LEU A 73 -0.01 6.56 9.83
N ASP A 74 1.32 6.43 9.90
CA ASP A 74 2.10 6.44 11.14
C ASP A 74 3.58 6.78 10.84
N PRO A 75 4.23 7.67 11.61
CA PRO A 75 5.68 7.93 11.55
C PRO A 75 6.59 6.69 11.58
N HIS A 76 6.15 5.57 12.16
CA HIS A 76 6.95 4.35 12.26
C HIS A 76 6.78 3.38 11.08
N SER A 77 5.81 3.60 10.21
CA SER A 77 5.57 2.75 9.03
C SER A 77 6.44 3.17 7.85
N ASN A 78 7.25 2.24 7.34
CA ASN A 78 8.13 2.48 6.19
C ASN A 78 8.07 1.32 5.20
N PHE A 79 8.23 1.62 3.90
CA PHE A 79 8.35 0.62 2.85
C PHE A 79 9.82 0.50 2.46
N LEU A 80 10.34 -0.72 2.48
CA LEU A 80 11.70 -1.04 2.08
C LEU A 80 11.66 -1.58 0.66
N ASP A 81 12.37 -0.92 -0.25
CA ASP A 81 12.67 -1.51 -1.54
C ASP A 81 13.74 -2.61 -1.39
N GLU A 82 14.00 -3.31 -2.48
CA GLU A 82 14.92 -4.46 -2.49
C GLU A 82 16.33 -4.08 -2.03
N GLU A 83 16.82 -2.90 -2.44
CA GLU A 83 18.13 -2.39 -2.05
C GLU A 83 18.18 -2.08 -0.55
N ALA A 84 17.22 -1.31 -0.04
CA ALA A 84 17.15 -0.97 1.38
C ALA A 84 16.98 -2.20 2.26
N PHE A 85 16.16 -3.17 1.83
CA PHE A 85 15.99 -4.43 2.55
C PHE A 85 17.25 -5.28 2.53
N SER A 86 18.00 -5.31 1.44
CA SER A 86 19.30 -5.98 1.37
C SER A 86 20.31 -5.34 2.33
N SER A 87 20.42 -4.02 2.35
CA SER A 87 21.31 -3.30 3.27
C SER A 87 20.94 -3.53 4.74
N LEU A 88 19.64 -3.56 5.06
CA LEU A 88 19.17 -3.87 6.41
C LEU A 88 19.48 -5.31 6.83
N GLN A 89 19.37 -6.26 5.90
CA GLN A 89 19.79 -7.64 6.15
C GLN A 89 21.30 -7.74 6.37
N GLU A 90 22.10 -7.02 5.60
CA GLU A 90 23.55 -6.95 5.78
C GLU A 90 23.92 -6.42 7.18
N GLU A 91 23.25 -5.35 7.60
CA GLU A 91 23.38 -4.76 8.94
C GLU A 91 22.96 -5.74 10.04
N GLN A 92 21.81 -6.40 9.91
CA GLN A 92 21.29 -7.35 10.90
C GLN A 92 22.12 -8.62 11.01
N HIS A 93 22.58 -9.15 9.88
CA HIS A 93 23.41 -10.35 9.86
C HIS A 93 24.86 -10.06 10.26
N GLY A 94 25.21 -8.79 10.54
CA GLY A 94 26.58 -8.36 10.82
C GLY A 94 27.55 -8.77 9.70
N SER A 95 27.01 -9.06 8.51
CA SER A 95 27.74 -9.62 7.38
C SER A 95 28.29 -8.48 6.56
N PHE A 96 29.16 -7.66 7.16
CA PHE A 96 29.98 -6.74 6.40
C PHE A 96 30.83 -7.59 5.46
N TYR A 97 30.56 -7.57 4.15
CA TYR A 97 31.48 -8.12 3.17
C TYR A 97 32.70 -7.19 3.10
N GLY A 98 33.61 -7.38 4.06
CA GLY A 98 34.79 -6.55 4.26
C GLY A 98 35.76 -7.20 5.23
N LEU A 99 37.03 -6.82 5.17
CA LEU A 99 38.13 -7.35 5.98
C LEU A 99 38.02 -7.07 7.50
N GLY A 100 36.84 -6.70 8.02
CA GLY A 100 36.64 -6.20 9.40
C GLY A 100 37.01 -4.73 9.63
N ILE A 101 37.55 -4.06 8.60
CA ILE A 101 38.06 -2.70 8.71
C ILE A 101 36.95 -1.65 8.60
N THR A 102 36.66 -0.98 9.71
CA THR A 102 35.85 0.24 9.70
C THR A 102 36.71 1.42 9.28
N ILE A 103 36.31 2.13 8.21
CA ILE A 103 37.02 3.29 7.67
C ILE A 103 36.26 4.56 8.05
N GLN A 104 36.93 5.50 8.72
CA GLN A 104 36.37 6.80 9.09
C GLN A 104 37.24 7.92 8.51
N SER A 105 36.62 8.97 7.98
CA SER A 105 37.33 10.15 7.49
C SER A 105 37.58 11.10 8.66
N ILE A 106 38.83 11.20 9.12
CA ILE A 106 39.25 12.14 10.15
C ILE A 106 40.13 13.19 9.47
N ASN A 107 39.71 14.46 9.50
CA ASN A 107 40.42 15.58 8.87
C ASN A 107 40.71 15.39 7.37
N GLY A 108 39.80 14.72 6.64
CA GLY A 108 39.95 14.46 5.21
C GLY A 108 40.86 13.28 4.87
N ILE A 109 41.38 12.55 5.86
CA ILE A 109 42.20 11.36 5.67
C ILE A 109 41.36 10.13 6.02
N LEU A 110 41.20 9.21 5.06
CA LEU A 110 40.58 7.91 5.29
C LEU A 110 41.47 7.10 6.25
N THR A 111 40.94 6.81 7.44
CA THR A 111 41.68 6.17 8.52
C THR A 111 40.93 4.91 8.98
N VAL A 112 41.66 3.81 9.18
CA VAL A 112 41.12 2.54 9.70
C VAL A 112 41.08 2.61 11.23
N ILE A 113 39.90 2.40 11.83
CA ILE A 113 39.71 2.58 13.28
C ILE A 113 39.61 1.28 14.09
N SER A 114 39.26 0.15 13.47
CA SER A 114 39.28 -1.19 14.10
C SER A 114 39.29 -2.28 13.02
N PRO A 115 39.95 -3.44 13.25
CA PRO A 115 39.62 -4.69 12.58
C PRO A 115 38.34 -5.34 13.15
#